data_AF-A0A2N7YHK2-F1
#
_entry.id   AF-A0A2N7YHK2-F1
#
_cell.length_a   1.000
_cell.length_b   1.000
_cell.length_c   1.000
_cell.angle_alpha   90.00
_cell.angle_beta   90.00
_cell.angle_gamma   90.00
#
_symmetry.space_group_name_H-M   'P 1'
#
loop_
_entity.id
_entity.type
_entity.pdbx_description
1 polymer ?
#
loop_
_entity_poly.entity_id
_entity_poly.type
_entity_poly.pdbx_seq_one_letter_code
_entity_poly.pdbx_strand_id
1 'polypeptide(L)'
;MEELISPGIYNLIIFVLAIYVGYHVVWNVTPALHTPLMAVTNAISAIVIVGAMLAAALTVTPLGKTMGTLAVALAAVNVFGGFLVTRRMLEMFKKKAPKVKEEAPK
;
A
#
# COMPACT_ATOMS: atom_id res chain seq x y z
N MET A 1 -8.62 -29.31 11.04
CA MET A 1 -7.37 -29.00 10.30
C MET A 1 -6.55 -27.92 11.02
N GLU A 2 -7.19 -26.92 11.66
CA GLU A 2 -6.52 -25.89 12.47
C GLU A 2 -5.89 -26.41 13.78
N GLU A 3 -6.35 -27.52 14.34
CA GLU A 3 -5.76 -28.12 15.55
C GLU A 3 -4.48 -28.94 15.33
N LEU A 4 -4.10 -29.22 14.07
CA LEU A 4 -2.95 -30.09 13.75
C LEU A 4 -1.62 -29.35 13.55
N ILE A 5 -1.65 -28.01 13.43
CA ILE A 5 -0.47 -27.19 13.12
C ILE A 5 -0.39 -26.06 14.15
N SER A 6 0.79 -25.84 14.74
CA SER A 6 0.95 -24.76 15.71
C SER A 6 0.73 -23.38 15.05
N PRO A 7 0.12 -22.40 15.75
CA PRO A 7 -0.17 -21.08 15.17
C PRO A 7 1.08 -20.37 14.61
N GLY A 8 2.24 -20.58 15.25
CA GLY A 8 3.52 -20.05 14.78
C GLY A 8 3.96 -20.67 13.44
N ILE A 9 3.84 -21.99 13.30
CA ILE A 9 4.15 -22.69 12.04
C ILE A 9 3.17 -22.26 10.94
N TYR A 10 1.89 -22.12 11.27
CA TYR A 10 0.87 -21.64 10.33
C TYR A 10 1.19 -20.24 9.79
N ASN A 11 1.52 -19.28 10.66
CA ASN A 11 1.92 -17.93 10.25
C ASN A 11 3.21 -17.92 9.45
N LEU A 12 4.17 -18.81 9.77
CA LEU A 12 5.41 -18.95 9.02
C LEU A 12 5.16 -19.48 7.60
N ILE A 13 4.26 -20.45 7.44
CA ILE A 13 3.83 -20.94 6.12
C ILE A 13 3.23 -19.79 5.30
N ILE A 14 2.31 -19.01 5.90
CA ILE A 14 1.72 -17.84 5.23
C ILE A 14 2.80 -16.84 4.84
N PHE A 15 3.75 -16.55 5.74
CA PHE A 15 4.84 -15.61 5.48
C PHE A 15 5.71 -16.04 4.29
N VAL A 16 6.13 -17.30 4.25
CA VAL A 16 6.96 -17.82 3.15
C VAL A 16 6.19 -17.83 1.83
N LEU A 17 4.92 -18.24 1.84
CA LEU A 17 4.06 -18.22 0.64
C LEU A 17 3.81 -16.78 0.15
N ALA A 18 3.65 -15.81 1.06
CA ALA A 18 3.47 -14.41 0.71
C ALA A 18 4.72 -13.83 0.03
N ILE A 19 5.94 -14.19 0.49
CA ILE A 19 7.19 -13.80 -0.18
C ILE A 19 7.25 -14.37 -1.59
N TYR A 20 6.93 -15.66 -1.75
CA TYR A 20 6.95 -16.33 -3.05
C TYR A 20 5.98 -15.66 -4.05
N VAL A 21 4.76 -15.37 -3.62
CA VAL A 21 3.78 -14.64 -4.45
C VAL A 21 4.29 -13.23 -4.76
N GLY A 22 4.80 -12.50 -3.76
CA GLY A 22 5.32 -11.14 -3.95
C GLY A 22 6.44 -11.06 -4.99
N TYR A 23 7.36 -12.03 -4.97
CA TYR A 23 8.42 -12.15 -5.97
C TYR A 23 7.84 -12.28 -7.39
N HIS A 24 6.93 -13.23 -7.61
CA HIS A 24 6.35 -13.47 -8.93
C HIS A 24 5.47 -12.31 -9.43
N VAL A 25 4.83 -11.56 -8.54
CA VAL A 25 4.02 -10.38 -8.87
C VAL A 25 4.89 -9.23 -9.38
N VAL A 26 6.09 -9.04 -8.81
CA VAL A 26 6.97 -7.90 -9.14
C VAL A 26 7.95 -8.22 -10.27
N TRP A 27 8.29 -9.50 -10.50
CA TRP A 27 9.36 -9.89 -11.43
C TRP A 27 9.12 -9.49 -12.90
N ASN A 28 7.87 -9.47 -13.35
CA ASN A 28 7.52 -9.24 -14.77
C ASN A 28 6.88 -7.87 -15.04
N VAL A 29 7.18 -6.86 -14.23
CA VAL A 29 6.67 -5.50 -14.45
C VAL A 29 7.38 -4.82 -15.62
N THR A 30 6.65 -4.04 -16.41
CA THR A 30 7.23 -3.26 -17.51
C THR A 30 8.23 -2.23 -16.96
N PRO A 31 9.42 -2.01 -17.57
CA PRO A 31 10.44 -1.11 -17.03
C PRO A 31 9.95 0.32 -16.73
N ALA A 32 9.02 0.83 -17.55
CA ALA A 32 8.42 2.15 -17.36
C ALA A 32 7.59 2.26 -16.06
N LEU A 33 7.18 1.13 -15.47
CA LEU A 33 6.35 1.08 -14.27
C LEU A 33 7.15 0.89 -12.97
N HIS A 34 8.48 0.74 -12.99
CA HIS A 34 9.25 0.57 -11.75
C HIS A 34 9.08 1.75 -10.77
N THR A 35 9.09 2.99 -11.28
CA THR A 35 8.89 4.18 -10.43
C THR A 35 7.46 4.26 -9.88
N PRO A 36 6.40 4.09 -10.68
CA PRO A 36 5.04 3.93 -10.15
C PRO A 36 4.89 2.75 -9.16
N LEU A 37 5.54 1.62 -9.43
CA LEU A 37 5.49 0.44 -8.57
C LEU A 37 6.11 0.71 -7.20
N MET A 38 7.23 1.43 -7.16
CA MET A 38 7.84 1.87 -5.91
C MET A 38 6.89 2.77 -5.09
N ALA A 39 6.14 3.65 -5.77
CA ALA A 39 5.14 4.48 -5.09
C ALA A 39 3.97 3.64 -4.54
N VAL A 40 3.51 2.63 -5.30
CA VAL A 40 2.46 1.70 -4.86
C VAL A 40 2.91 0.89 -3.65
N THR A 41 4.12 0.32 -3.66
CA THR A 41 4.61 -0.48 -2.53
C THR A 41 4.79 0.36 -1.28
N ASN A 42 5.18 1.64 -1.43
CA ASN A 42 5.17 2.59 -0.31
C ASN A 42 3.75 2.82 0.24
N ALA A 43 2.75 3.01 -0.63
CA ALA A 43 1.35 3.15 -0.19
C ALA A 43 0.82 1.88 0.51
N ILE A 44 1.17 0.69 0.02
CA ILE A 44 0.78 -0.60 0.62
C ILE A 44 1.43 -0.80 1.99
N SER A 45 2.66 -0.31 2.20
CA SER A 45 3.34 -0.39 3.50
C SER A 45 2.56 0.29 4.63
N ALA A 46 1.62 1.19 4.29
CA ALA A 46 0.76 1.86 5.25
C ALA A 46 -0.24 0.93 5.96
N ILE A 47 -0.26 -0.37 5.65
CA ILE A 47 -0.97 -1.41 6.43
C ILE A 47 -0.62 -1.39 7.93
N VAL A 48 0.53 -0.82 8.30
CA VAL A 48 0.92 -0.53 9.70
C VAL A 48 -0.16 0.25 10.46
N ILE A 49 -1.04 0.99 9.77
CA ILE A 49 -2.20 1.67 10.38
C ILE A 49 -3.07 0.72 11.21
N VAL A 50 -3.20 -0.55 10.82
CA VAL A 50 -3.96 -1.56 11.58
C VAL A 50 -3.34 -1.77 12.96
N GLY A 51 -2.02 -1.93 13.01
CA GLY A 51 -1.28 -2.04 14.27
C GLY A 51 -1.36 -0.76 15.11
N ALA A 52 -1.27 0.41 14.47
CA ALA A 52 -1.39 1.69 15.15
C ALA A 52 -2.78 1.90 15.77
N MET A 53 -3.85 1.50 15.07
CA MET A 53 -5.22 1.56 15.59
C MET A 53 -5.40 0.65 16.80
N LEU A 54 -4.86 -0.59 16.75
CA LEU A 54 -4.87 -1.50 17.90
C LEU A 54 -4.09 -0.90 19.08
N ALA A 55 -2.91 -0.32 18.84
CA ALA A 55 -2.12 0.33 19.87
C ALA A 55 -2.85 1.52 20.51
N ALA A 56 -3.51 2.36 19.71
CA ALA A 56 -4.29 3.50 20.19
C ALA A 56 -5.52 3.08 21.01
N ALA A 57 -6.17 1.98 20.60
CA ALA A 57 -7.41 1.50 21.21
C ALA A 57 -7.18 0.66 22.48
N LEU A 58 -6.18 -0.23 22.46
CA LEU A 58 -5.98 -1.24 23.51
C LEU A 58 -4.98 -0.82 24.59
N THR A 59 -4.19 0.23 24.37
CA THR A 59 -3.20 0.67 25.36
C THR A 59 -3.83 1.55 26.43
N VAL A 60 -3.62 1.18 27.69
CA VAL A 60 -4.19 1.87 28.85
C VAL A 60 -3.29 2.96 29.42
N THR A 61 -1.98 2.89 29.17
CA THR A 61 -1.03 3.88 29.70
C THR A 61 -1.17 5.21 28.94
N PRO A 62 -1.13 6.36 29.62
CA PRO A 62 -1.26 7.66 28.96
C PRO A 62 -0.24 7.87 27.84
N LEU A 63 1.01 7.48 28.07
CA LEU A 63 2.08 7.56 27.08
C LEU A 63 1.84 6.63 25.89
N GLY A 64 1.41 5.39 26.14
CA GLY A 64 1.15 4.44 25.05
C GLY A 64 -0.05 4.85 24.20
N LYS A 65 -1.09 5.41 24.81
CA LYS A 65 -2.26 5.91 24.10
C LYS A 65 -1.95 7.14 23.23
N THR A 66 -1.13 8.07 23.72
CA THR A 66 -0.70 9.23 22.93
C THR A 66 0.21 8.80 21.77
N MET A 67 1.15 7.89 22.01
CA MET A 67 2.00 7.32 20.96
C MET A 67 1.20 6.55 19.91
N GLY A 68 0.22 5.73 20.33
CA GLY A 68 -0.67 5.02 19.40
C GLY A 68 -1.48 5.99 18.53
N THR A 69 -2.01 7.06 19.13
CA THR A 69 -2.77 8.09 18.40
C THR A 69 -1.88 8.82 17.39
N LEU A 70 -0.65 9.18 17.77
CA LEU A 70 0.34 9.75 16.86
C LEU A 70 0.73 8.77 15.73
N ALA A 71 0.90 7.50 16.05
CA ALA A 71 1.19 6.46 15.07
C ALA A 71 0.07 6.34 14.03
N VAL A 72 -1.21 6.43 14.45
CA VAL A 72 -2.35 6.46 13.52
C VAL A 72 -2.29 7.68 12.61
N ALA A 73 -2.01 8.87 13.16
CA ALA A 73 -1.90 10.09 12.38
C ALA A 73 -0.77 10.00 11.32
N LEU A 74 0.40 9.50 11.71
CA LEU A 74 1.54 9.33 10.79
C LEU A 74 1.25 8.24 9.74
N ALA A 75 0.64 7.13 10.14
CA ALA A 75 0.25 6.08 9.21
C ALA A 75 -0.78 6.58 8.18
N ALA A 76 -1.75 7.40 8.61
CA ALA A 76 -2.72 8.03 7.73
C ALA A 76 -2.03 8.92 6.67
N VAL A 77 -1.02 9.71 7.04
CA VAL A 77 -0.23 10.50 6.06
C VAL A 77 0.41 9.59 5.01
N ASN A 78 0.94 8.44 5.41
CA ASN A 78 1.50 7.47 4.48
C ASN A 78 0.42 6.86 3.55
N VAL A 79 -0.75 6.47 4.09
CA VAL A 79 -1.88 5.98 3.28
C VAL A 79 -2.27 7.03 2.23
N PHE A 80 -2.66 8.22 2.68
CA PHE A 80 -3.20 9.25 1.78
C PHE A 80 -2.13 9.77 0.80
N GLY A 81 -0.93 10.07 1.30
CA GLY A 81 0.18 10.54 0.48
C GLY A 81 0.61 9.50 -0.56
N GLY A 82 0.79 8.25 -0.13
CA GLY A 82 1.21 7.15 -0.99
C GLY A 82 0.23 6.89 -2.13
N PHE A 83 -1.07 6.79 -1.83
CA PHE A 83 -2.09 6.55 -2.88
C PHE A 83 -2.32 7.77 -3.78
N LEU A 84 -2.25 9.00 -3.25
CA LEU A 84 -2.39 10.21 -4.06
C LEU A 84 -1.26 10.36 -5.07
N VAL A 85 0.00 10.16 -4.64
CA VAL A 85 1.18 10.25 -5.51
C VAL A 85 1.15 9.14 -6.55
N THR A 86 0.87 7.90 -6.14
CA THR A 86 0.71 6.75 -7.03
C THR A 86 -0.31 7.04 -8.13
N ARG A 87 -1.48 7.57 -7.76
CA ARG A 87 -2.53 7.91 -8.74
C ARG A 87 -2.04 8.94 -9.76
N ARG A 88 -1.38 10.02 -9.31
CA ARG A 88 -0.82 11.04 -10.21
C ARG A 88 0.22 10.44 -11.16
N MET A 89 1.06 9.52 -10.67
CA MET A 89 2.04 8.83 -11.50
C MET A 89 1.37 7.96 -12.57
N LEU A 90 0.35 7.18 -12.21
CA LEU A 90 -0.36 6.32 -13.15
C LEU A 90 -1.22 7.11 -14.15
N GLU A 91 -1.72 8.29 -13.77
CA GLU A 91 -2.44 9.17 -14.68
C GLU A 91 -1.57 9.69 -15.84
N MET A 92 -0.24 9.80 -15.65
CA MET A 92 0.68 10.18 -16.72
C MET A 92 0.82 9.12 -17.83
N PHE A 93 0.45 7.87 -17.56
CA PHE A 93 0.43 6.78 -18.54
C PHE A 93 -0.88 6.67 -19.32
N LYS A 94 -1.93 7.40 -18.91
CA LYS A 94 -3.19 7.45 -19.64
C LYS A 94 -3.03 8.39 -20.84
N LYS A 95 -3.29 7.89 -22.06
CA LYS A 95 -3.32 8.75 -23.26
C LYS A 95 -4.33 9.89 -23.04
N LYS A 96 -3.90 11.13 -23.25
CA LYS A 96 -4.83 12.27 -23.37
C LYS A 96 -5.82 11.95 -24.49
N ALA A 97 -7.11 12.14 -24.22
CA ALA A 97 -8.15 12.03 -25.23
C ALA A 97 -7.76 12.86 -26.46
N PRO A 98 -7.96 12.36 -27.70
CA PRO A 98 -7.62 13.11 -28.89
C PRO A 98 -8.38 14.43 -28.85
N LYS A 99 -7.66 15.55 -28.97
CA LYS A 99 -8.30 16.85 -29.20
C LYS A 99 -9.05 16.73 -30.53
N VAL A 100 -10.38 16.79 -30.48
CA VAL A 100 -11.20 16.95 -31.69
C VAL A 100 -10.67 18.22 -32.37
N LYS A 101 -10.11 18.07 -33.57
CA LYS A 101 -9.72 19.22 -34.38
C LYS A 101 -11.03 19.91 -34.78
N GLU A 102 -11.30 21.08 -34.24
CA GLU A 102 -12.28 21.99 -34.83
C GLU A 102 -11.82 22.27 -36.26
N GLU A 103 -12.52 21.69 -37.23
CA GLU A 103 -12.33 22.01 -38.63
C GLU A 103 -12.75 23.46 -38.84
N ALA A 104 -11.80 24.29 -39.29
CA ALA A 104 -12.08 25.66 -39.66
C ALA A 104 -13.12 25.71 -40.80
N PRO A 105 -14.09 26.63 -40.76
CA PRO A 105 -15.07 26.76 -41.83
C PRO A 105 -14.35 27.17 -43.13
N LYS A 106 -14.71 26.48 -44.22
CA LYS A 106 -14.25 26.77 -45.59
C LYS A 106 -14.77 28.12 -46.09
#